data_AF-A0A7U9XLU1-F1
#
_entry.id   AF-A0A7U9XLU1-F1
#
_cell.length_a   1.000
_cell.length_b   1.000
_cell.length_c   1.000
_cell.angle_alpha   90.00
_cell.angle_beta   90.00
_cell.angle_gamma   90.00
#
_symmetry.space_group_name_H-M   'P 1'
#
loop_
_entity.id
_entity.type
_entity.pdbx_description
1 polymer ?
#
loop_
_entity_poly.entity_id
_entity_poly.type
_entity_poly.pdbx_seq_one_letter_code
_entity_poly.pdbx_strand_id
1 'polypeptide(L)'
;MLENMFANILHNSDSRLERKGCGSCWIEGTSRYRKVKKFRSVKIIHDLLHRIDYTYLAELFRFMGILVCEEILVERQELTQAEKSTDYNAVIYVGNRVITGKEKELLGGVCSAAEYDERIRELPPATIFFFEGSRYKDRMEKEEQKIESLERLKSVCHMSGEDQKSILLELVDRVLDSVFESDDTQRIEASQLEGLISIYVEHGIWLHSMNLQYFPKRYKDEKGETKKAFLDSHEAIGTILHTRPEDSAQHLYEYAKLWCEVKSNTVCSISGQILYFILEKLVGRCQNLCEKYPEFSNAKVLLGLCYETSPNYASESVKAFESALEDMDTECFASVVYYWIGKRCERYPETKKYAENYFKKANDSKIKFRNLFKLAIYARDNKEYDNSLYLFGQITQKLSQKINIKYEDPLELEYLFKSYVQQCYISHKQGKDKETIEYGCKALEFLDDEVEQNQYLAAFYGNDASRYRELIINTCDCTVVYEMIIESYKNMEEPEKKSLYQQKLQNYKKRRQA
;
A
#
# COMPACT_ATOMS: atom_id res chain seq x y z
N MET A 1 -29.61 -3.46 -48.52
CA MET A 1 -29.78 -4.34 -47.34
C MET A 1 -28.40 -4.59 -46.74
N LEU A 2 -27.81 -3.47 -46.31
CA LEU A 2 -26.53 -3.24 -45.65
C LEU A 2 -26.47 -1.70 -45.58
N GLU A 3 -27.22 -1.13 -44.63
CA GLU A 3 -27.31 0.31 -44.28
C GLU A 3 -28.48 0.43 -43.28
N ASN A 4 -28.24 1.11 -42.15
CA ASN A 4 -29.14 1.44 -41.03
C ASN A 4 -28.75 0.79 -39.69
N MET A 5 -28.04 1.56 -38.85
CA MET A 5 -28.42 1.87 -37.46
C MET A 5 -27.26 2.60 -36.73
N PHE A 6 -26.73 3.66 -37.37
CA PHE A 6 -25.94 4.71 -36.71
C PHE A 6 -26.34 6.06 -37.32
N ALA A 7 -27.32 6.72 -36.70
CA ALA A 7 -27.55 8.17 -36.69
C ALA A 7 -28.97 8.44 -36.16
N ASN A 8 -29.08 9.19 -35.06
CA ASN A 8 -30.11 10.18 -34.71
C ASN A 8 -30.18 10.34 -33.17
N ILE A 9 -30.22 11.51 -32.53
CA ILE A 9 -30.27 12.92 -32.93
C ILE A 9 -29.83 13.71 -31.67
N LEU A 10 -28.87 14.62 -31.84
CA LEU A 10 -28.72 15.84 -31.04
C LEU A 10 -29.78 16.83 -31.56
N HIS A 11 -30.70 17.27 -30.69
CA HIS A 11 -31.40 18.56 -30.64
C HIS A 11 -32.82 18.41 -30.08
N ASN A 12 -33.03 19.01 -28.91
CA ASN A 12 -34.23 19.80 -28.65
C ASN A 12 -33.92 20.87 -27.60
N SER A 13 -33.55 22.04 -28.11
CA SER A 13 -33.90 23.33 -27.51
C SER A 13 -35.40 23.54 -27.73
N ASP A 14 -36.19 23.90 -26.71
CA ASP A 14 -36.67 25.28 -26.54
C ASP A 14 -37.74 25.42 -25.44
N SER A 15 -37.64 26.55 -24.73
CA SER A 15 -38.67 27.35 -24.08
C SER A 15 -39.85 26.73 -23.32
N ARG A 16 -39.98 27.06 -22.03
CA ARG A 16 -41.18 27.71 -21.48
C ARG A 16 -40.88 28.42 -20.16
N LEU A 17 -40.84 29.75 -20.26
CA LEU A 17 -41.10 30.70 -19.18
C LEU A 17 -42.56 30.58 -18.76
N GLU A 18 -42.83 30.47 -17.46
CA GLU A 18 -44.00 31.10 -16.85
C GLU A 18 -43.75 31.42 -15.37
N ARG A 19 -44.09 32.67 -15.02
CA ARG A 19 -43.91 33.30 -13.71
C ARG A 19 -45.11 33.03 -12.80
N LYS A 20 -44.86 33.03 -11.49
CA LYS A 20 -45.58 33.73 -10.39
C LYS A 20 -45.87 32.81 -9.20
N GLY A 21 -45.46 33.25 -8.01
CA GLY A 21 -45.86 32.64 -6.74
C GLY A 21 -45.08 33.21 -5.56
N CYS A 22 -45.49 34.38 -5.08
CA CYS A 22 -45.06 35.00 -3.83
C CYS A 22 -45.44 34.11 -2.63
N GLY A 23 -44.65 34.11 -1.56
CA GLY A 23 -45.07 33.51 -0.30
C GLY A 23 -43.94 33.23 0.67
N SER A 24 -43.57 34.25 1.44
CA SER A 24 -42.86 34.12 2.70
C SER A 24 -43.49 33.04 3.60
N CYS A 25 -42.74 32.01 3.93
CA CYS A 25 -42.97 31.18 5.13
C CYS A 25 -41.62 30.86 5.76
N TRP A 26 -41.29 31.63 6.77
CA TRP A 26 -40.42 31.20 7.85
C TRP A 26 -41.10 30.02 8.54
N ILE A 27 -40.52 28.83 8.44
CA ILE A 27 -40.76 27.75 9.40
C ILE A 27 -39.39 27.21 9.79
N GLU A 28 -39.03 27.54 11.03
CA GLU A 28 -37.99 26.93 11.83
C GLU A 28 -38.13 25.40 11.80
N GLY A 29 -37.04 24.70 11.52
CA GLY A 29 -37.07 23.25 11.49
C GLY A 29 -35.84 22.60 10.86
N THR A 30 -34.68 23.23 10.89
CA THR A 30 -33.41 22.50 10.67
C THR A 30 -33.09 21.70 11.93
N SER A 31 -33.83 20.61 12.12
CA SER A 31 -33.25 19.42 12.73
C SER A 31 -32.04 19.06 11.88
N ARG A 32 -30.88 19.59 12.25
CA ARG A 32 -29.59 19.09 11.78
C ARG A 32 -29.56 17.66 12.26
N TYR A 33 -29.94 16.72 11.40
CA TYR A 33 -29.54 15.33 11.57
C TYR A 33 -28.03 15.35 11.76
N ARG A 34 -27.60 15.19 13.02
CA ARG A 34 -26.19 15.09 13.38
C ARG A 34 -25.71 13.86 12.62
N LYS A 35 -24.89 14.08 11.58
CA LYS A 35 -24.36 13.01 10.74
C LYS A 35 -23.58 12.10 11.68
N VAL A 36 -24.09 10.89 11.93
CA VAL A 36 -23.45 9.94 12.84
C VAL A 36 -22.03 9.74 12.34
N LYS A 37 -21.03 10.06 13.19
CA LYS A 37 -19.64 9.90 12.81
C LYS A 37 -19.34 8.41 12.84
N LYS A 38 -18.71 7.90 11.78
CA LYS A 38 -18.27 6.51 11.71
C LYS A 38 -16.76 6.50 11.63
N PHE A 39 -16.15 5.49 12.23
CA PHE A 39 -14.73 5.26 12.07
C PHE A 39 -14.49 4.51 10.75
N ARG A 40 -14.19 5.24 9.69
CA ARG A 40 -14.04 4.75 8.31
C ARG A 40 -12.60 4.83 7.82
N SER A 41 -11.88 5.89 8.18
CA SER A 41 -10.57 6.19 7.61
C SER A 41 -9.58 6.83 8.60
N VAL A 42 -8.30 6.56 8.38
CA VAL A 42 -7.18 7.20 9.06
C VAL A 42 -6.15 7.71 8.05
N LYS A 43 -5.59 8.89 8.33
CA LYS A 43 -4.34 9.35 7.71
C LYS A 43 -3.21 9.08 8.69
N ILE A 44 -2.20 8.32 8.28
CA ILE A 44 -0.99 8.11 9.07
C ILE A 44 0.15 8.87 8.40
N ILE A 45 0.64 9.88 9.11
CA ILE A 45 1.80 10.67 8.72
C ILE A 45 3.00 10.10 9.48
N HIS A 46 4.12 9.85 8.81
CA HIS A 46 5.30 9.32 9.48
C HIS A 46 6.59 9.92 8.91
N ASP A 47 7.68 9.87 9.67
CA ASP A 47 9.01 10.09 9.11
C ASP A 47 9.61 8.77 8.59
N LEU A 48 10.74 8.87 7.88
CA LEU A 48 11.37 7.69 7.28
C LEU A 48 11.91 6.70 8.32
N LEU A 49 12.33 7.18 9.49
CA LEU A 49 12.94 6.35 10.54
C LEU A 49 11.89 5.45 11.21
N HIS A 50 10.66 5.94 11.34
CA HIS A 50 9.55 5.22 12.00
C HIS A 50 8.61 4.52 11.01
N ARG A 51 9.09 4.22 9.80
CA ARG A 51 8.29 3.55 8.76
C ARG A 51 7.81 2.15 9.17
N ILE A 52 8.59 1.44 9.99
CA ILE A 52 8.21 0.09 10.47
C ILE A 52 6.98 0.20 11.38
N ASP A 53 6.96 1.16 12.31
CA ASP A 53 5.80 1.44 13.16
C ASP A 53 4.59 1.89 12.33
N TYR A 54 4.79 2.73 11.30
CA TYR A 54 3.72 3.04 10.35
C TYR A 54 3.14 1.77 9.70
N THR A 55 4.02 0.88 9.20
CA THR A 55 3.60 -0.36 8.53
C THR A 55 2.79 -1.24 9.47
N TYR A 56 3.25 -1.38 10.71
CA TYR A 56 2.56 -2.09 11.77
C TYR A 56 1.17 -1.48 12.01
N LEU A 57 1.06 -0.19 12.29
CA LEU A 57 -0.24 0.44 12.54
C LEU A 57 -1.18 0.39 11.32
N ALA A 58 -0.65 0.58 10.11
CA ALA A 58 -1.42 0.53 8.88
C ALA A 58 -2.06 -0.85 8.65
N GLU A 59 -1.34 -1.94 8.94
CA GLU A 59 -1.89 -3.30 8.82
C GLU A 59 -2.94 -3.60 9.90
N LEU A 60 -2.82 -3.07 11.12
CA LEU A 60 -3.86 -3.18 12.14
C LEU A 60 -5.18 -2.56 11.66
N PHE A 61 -5.14 -1.33 11.15
CA PHE A 61 -6.33 -0.64 10.66
C PHE A 61 -6.93 -1.33 9.43
N ARG A 62 -6.10 -1.82 8.49
CA ARG A 62 -6.56 -2.60 7.33
C ARG A 62 -7.20 -3.92 7.73
N PHE A 63 -6.67 -4.58 8.76
CA PHE A 63 -7.24 -5.80 9.33
C PHE A 63 -8.64 -5.57 9.90
N MET A 64 -8.89 -4.40 10.50
CA MET A 64 -10.22 -3.96 10.96
C MET A 64 -11.12 -3.45 9.83
N GLY A 65 -10.60 -3.29 8.61
CA GLY A 65 -11.36 -2.74 7.48
C GLY A 65 -11.41 -1.23 7.41
N ILE A 66 -10.57 -0.53 8.18
CA ILE A 66 -10.42 0.93 8.11
C ILE A 66 -9.53 1.31 6.92
N LEU A 67 -9.95 2.33 6.17
CA LEU A 67 -9.19 2.86 5.04
C LEU A 67 -7.96 3.64 5.54
N VAL A 68 -6.77 3.33 5.02
CA VAL A 68 -5.50 3.93 5.47
C VAL A 68 -4.87 4.74 4.34
N CYS A 69 -4.60 6.02 4.61
CA CYS A 69 -3.79 6.88 3.76
C CYS A 69 -2.43 7.14 4.39
N GLU A 70 -1.38 7.00 3.59
CA GLU A 70 0.01 7.25 3.97
C GLU A 70 0.44 8.65 3.53
N GLU A 71 1.21 9.31 4.39
CA GLU A 71 1.98 10.50 4.06
C GLU A 71 3.34 10.43 4.75
N ILE A 72 4.41 10.68 3.99
CA ILE A 72 5.76 10.78 4.54
C ILE A 72 6.02 12.25 4.81
N LEU A 73 6.29 12.61 6.06
CA LEU A 73 6.38 14.00 6.56
C LEU A 73 7.31 14.89 5.72
N VAL A 74 8.43 14.32 5.28
CA VAL A 74 9.53 15.04 4.62
C VAL A 74 9.54 14.85 3.10
N GLU A 75 8.63 14.04 2.56
CA GLU A 75 8.54 13.80 1.12
C GLU A 75 7.76 14.95 0.45
N ARG A 76 8.46 15.75 -0.36
CA ARG A 76 7.85 16.85 -1.10
C ARG A 76 7.03 16.30 -2.26
N GLN A 77 5.73 16.15 -2.05
CA GLN A 77 4.80 15.78 -3.11
C GLN A 77 3.63 16.77 -3.16
N GLU A 78 3.30 17.24 -4.36
CA GLU A 78 2.03 17.93 -4.57
C GLU A 78 0.89 16.93 -4.37
N LEU A 79 0.06 17.20 -3.35
CA LEU A 79 -1.14 16.41 -3.11
C LEU A 79 -2.09 16.55 -4.30
N THR A 80 -2.64 15.42 -4.75
CA THR A 80 -3.69 15.42 -5.78
C THR A 80 -4.95 16.13 -5.28
N GLN A 81 -5.86 16.45 -6.19
CA GLN A 81 -7.14 17.04 -5.79
C GLN A 81 -7.93 16.09 -4.88
N ALA A 82 -7.91 14.78 -5.16
CA ALA A 82 -8.57 13.76 -4.34
C ALA A 82 -7.95 13.65 -2.94
N GLU A 83 -6.62 13.75 -2.81
CA GLU A 83 -5.95 13.79 -1.50
C GLU A 83 -6.35 15.01 -0.67
N LYS A 84 -6.49 16.18 -1.32
CA LYS A 84 -6.93 17.42 -0.68
C LYS A 84 -8.41 17.39 -0.26
N SER A 85 -9.26 16.69 -1.00
CA SER A 85 -10.69 16.59 -0.71
C SER A 85 -11.07 15.42 0.20
N THR A 86 -10.14 14.50 0.49
CA THR A 86 -10.42 13.35 1.34
C THR A 86 -10.61 13.80 2.79
N ASP A 87 -11.76 13.48 3.36
CA ASP A 87 -12.04 13.67 4.78
C ASP A 87 -11.58 12.45 5.58
N TYR A 88 -10.67 12.65 6.53
CA TYR A 88 -10.11 11.60 7.37
C TYR A 88 -10.74 11.64 8.75
N ASN A 89 -11.18 10.50 9.30
CA ASN A 89 -11.78 10.50 10.63
C ASN A 89 -10.75 10.76 11.73
N ALA A 90 -9.51 10.33 11.53
CA ALA A 90 -8.40 10.64 12.42
C ALA A 90 -7.09 10.83 11.65
N VAL A 91 -6.20 11.63 12.25
CA VAL A 91 -4.83 11.83 11.76
C VAL A 91 -3.87 11.37 12.85
N ILE A 92 -2.99 10.43 12.52
CA ILE A 92 -1.99 9.85 13.42
C ILE A 92 -0.62 10.27 12.91
N TYR A 93 0.24 10.72 13.80
CA TYR A 93 1.65 10.96 13.51
C TYR A 93 2.53 9.91 14.21
N VAL A 94 3.37 9.25 13.40
CA VAL A 94 4.32 8.21 13.81
C VAL A 94 5.73 8.74 13.57
N GLY A 95 6.27 9.37 14.60
CA GLY A 95 7.59 9.97 14.60
C GLY A 95 7.82 10.81 15.84
N ASN A 96 9.06 11.28 16.01
CA ASN A 96 9.44 12.09 17.16
C ASN A 96 9.14 13.57 16.89
N ARG A 97 8.44 14.25 17.81
CA ARG A 97 8.21 15.70 17.68
C ARG A 97 9.50 16.50 17.62
N VAL A 98 10.52 16.02 18.33
CA VAL A 98 11.84 16.61 18.40
C VAL A 98 12.83 15.51 18.09
N ILE A 99 13.52 15.65 16.97
CA ILE A 99 14.57 14.72 16.57
C ILE A 99 15.87 14.98 17.34
N THR A 100 16.49 13.90 17.80
CA THR A 100 17.79 13.88 18.45
C THR A 100 18.91 14.25 17.48
N GLY A 101 20.12 14.52 18.00
CA GLY A 101 21.29 14.78 17.15
C GLY A 101 21.61 13.63 16.18
N LYS A 102 21.39 12.38 16.59
CA LYS A 102 21.61 11.21 15.73
C LYS A 102 20.54 11.08 14.65
N GLU A 103 19.27 11.30 14.99
CA GLU A 103 18.19 11.31 14.00
C GLU A 103 18.36 12.45 12.99
N LYS A 104 18.87 13.61 13.42
CA LYS A 104 19.26 14.71 12.51
C LYS A 104 20.36 14.29 11.54
N GLU A 105 21.35 13.54 11.99
CA GLU A 105 22.42 13.01 11.12
C GLU A 105 21.85 12.03 10.09
N LEU A 106 20.99 11.10 10.53
CA LEU A 106 20.36 10.10 9.67
C LEU A 106 19.41 10.75 8.65
N LEU A 107 18.59 11.70 9.08
CA LEU A 107 17.67 12.44 8.21
C LEU A 107 18.35 13.53 7.39
N GLY A 108 19.60 13.89 7.69
CA GLY A 108 20.31 15.00 7.05
C GLY A 108 20.49 14.86 5.54
N GLY A 109 20.43 13.62 5.02
CA GLY A 109 20.39 13.34 3.58
C GLY A 109 19.02 13.54 2.91
N VAL A 110 17.97 13.81 3.69
CA VAL A 110 16.57 13.90 3.25
C VAL A 110 15.98 15.28 3.54
N CYS A 111 16.15 15.81 4.76
CA CYS A 111 15.67 17.13 5.15
C CYS A 111 16.55 17.77 6.23
N SER A 112 16.53 19.11 6.31
CA SER A 112 17.16 19.82 7.43
C SER A 112 16.34 19.71 8.71
N ALA A 113 16.97 19.87 9.87
CA ALA A 113 16.25 19.91 11.15
C ALA A 113 15.19 21.05 11.20
N ALA A 114 15.50 22.20 10.62
CA ALA A 114 14.57 23.33 10.54
C ALA A 114 13.35 23.01 9.67
N GLU A 115 13.56 22.33 8.54
CA GLU A 115 12.48 21.84 7.68
C GLU A 115 11.62 20.80 8.41
N TYR A 116 12.24 19.86 9.13
CA TYR A 116 11.50 18.89 9.94
C TYR A 116 10.62 19.58 11.00
N ASP A 117 11.19 20.51 11.78
CA ASP A 117 10.47 21.26 12.81
C ASP A 117 9.34 22.13 12.22
N GLU A 118 9.52 22.66 11.01
CA GLU A 118 8.46 23.34 10.25
C GLU A 118 7.33 22.38 9.88
N ARG A 119 7.65 21.21 9.30
CA ARG A 119 6.64 20.20 8.94
C ARG A 119 5.86 19.68 10.13
N ILE A 120 6.50 19.46 11.27
CA ILE A 120 5.81 19.07 12.51
C ILE A 120 4.81 20.15 12.94
N ARG A 121 5.15 21.44 12.80
CA ARG A 121 4.25 22.56 13.13
C ARG A 121 3.09 22.71 12.15
N GLU A 122 3.25 22.25 10.90
CA GLU A 122 2.21 22.24 9.87
C GLU A 122 1.20 21.09 10.05
N LEU A 123 1.48 20.12 10.94
CA LEU A 123 0.55 19.03 11.20
C LEU A 123 -0.81 19.54 11.71
N PRO A 124 -1.94 18.90 11.34
CA PRO A 124 -3.26 19.29 11.82
C PRO A 124 -3.32 19.36 13.36
N PRO A 125 -4.01 20.35 13.96
CA PRO A 125 -4.07 20.48 15.43
C PRO A 125 -4.62 19.26 16.17
N ALA A 126 -5.51 18.49 15.53
CA ALA A 126 -6.11 17.28 16.09
C ALA A 126 -5.25 16.01 15.86
N THR A 127 -3.98 16.15 15.47
CA THR A 127 -3.09 15.02 15.21
C THR A 127 -2.79 14.24 16.49
N ILE A 128 -2.93 12.93 16.42
CA ILE A 128 -2.62 11.99 17.50
C ILE A 128 -1.17 11.56 17.36
N PHE A 129 -0.33 11.93 18.31
CA PHE A 129 1.07 11.54 18.34
C PHE A 129 1.21 10.15 18.97
N PHE A 130 1.69 9.18 18.19
CA PHE A 130 1.77 7.77 18.60
C PHE A 130 2.65 7.58 19.83
N PHE A 131 3.88 8.09 19.79
CA PHE A 131 4.87 7.97 20.86
C PHE A 131 4.61 8.86 22.08
N GLU A 132 3.53 9.63 22.08
CA GLU A 132 3.15 10.42 23.24
C GLU A 132 2.21 9.70 24.21
N GLY A 133 1.81 8.46 23.89
CA GLY A 133 1.04 7.63 24.81
C GLY A 133 1.81 7.38 26.11
N SER A 134 1.10 7.47 27.23
CA SER A 134 1.68 7.29 28.56
C SER A 134 2.35 5.93 28.69
N ARG A 135 1.75 4.87 28.14
CA ARG A 135 2.33 3.51 28.21
C ARG A 135 3.59 3.35 27.37
N TYR A 136 3.67 4.04 26.23
CA TYR A 136 4.89 4.05 25.42
C TYR A 136 6.02 4.79 26.14
N LYS A 137 5.74 5.99 26.68
CA LYS A 137 6.74 6.77 27.45
C LYS A 137 7.27 6.00 28.64
N ASP A 138 6.37 5.43 29.46
CA ASP A 138 6.74 4.65 30.65
C ASP A 138 7.65 3.47 30.32
N ARG A 139 7.53 2.90 29.12
CA ARG A 139 8.38 1.81 28.64
C ARG A 139 9.72 2.31 28.12
N MET A 140 9.72 3.35 27.29
CA MET A 140 10.95 3.91 26.74
C MET A 140 11.85 4.54 27.82
N GLU A 141 11.26 5.17 28.83
CA GLU A 141 12.01 5.71 29.98
C GLU A 141 12.69 4.63 30.82
N LYS A 142 12.09 3.43 30.92
CA LYS A 142 12.68 2.29 31.63
C LYS A 142 13.81 1.60 30.86
N GLU A 143 13.88 1.81 29.56
CA GLU A 143 14.83 1.12 28.68
C GLU A 143 16.00 1.99 28.21
N GLU A 144 15.98 3.29 28.51
CA GLU A 144 17.04 4.30 28.27
C GLU A 144 18.06 3.89 27.18
N GLN A 145 17.58 3.70 25.95
CA GLN A 145 18.44 3.24 24.86
C GLN A 145 19.13 4.43 24.19
N LYS A 146 20.45 4.39 24.16
CA LYS A 146 21.24 5.17 23.20
C LYS A 146 20.98 4.58 21.81
N ILE A 147 20.25 5.29 20.96
CA ILE A 147 20.13 4.96 19.54
C ILE A 147 21.54 5.10 18.92
N GLU A 148 22.27 3.98 18.81
CA GLU A 148 23.59 3.95 18.18
C GLU A 148 23.50 3.72 16.66
N SER A 149 22.44 3.07 16.17
CA SER A 149 22.19 2.79 14.74
C SER A 149 20.70 2.64 14.42
N LEU A 150 20.34 2.74 13.13
CA LEU A 150 18.99 2.53 12.59
C LEU A 150 18.46 1.10 12.87
N GLU A 151 19.33 0.10 12.89
CA GLU A 151 19.00 -1.29 13.24
C GLU A 151 18.54 -1.46 14.69
N ARG A 152 18.82 -0.46 15.54
CA ARG A 152 18.43 -0.42 16.96
C ARG A 152 17.25 0.49 17.25
N LEU A 153 16.59 1.05 16.22
CA LEU A 153 15.30 1.72 16.43
C LEU A 153 14.29 0.68 16.90
N LYS A 154 13.90 0.79 18.17
CA LYS A 154 12.97 -0.15 18.79
C LYS A 154 11.55 0.15 18.33
N SER A 155 11.14 -0.50 17.24
CA SER A 155 9.76 -0.52 16.76
C SER A 155 8.85 -1.27 17.73
N VAL A 156 7.59 -0.83 17.84
CA VAL A 156 6.58 -1.46 18.71
C VAL A 156 6.37 -2.92 18.34
N CYS A 157 6.47 -3.27 17.05
CA CYS A 157 6.31 -4.67 16.60
C CYS A 157 7.35 -5.65 17.17
N HIS A 158 8.45 -5.14 17.72
CA HIS A 158 9.53 -5.92 18.35
C HIS A 158 9.47 -5.94 19.88
N MET A 159 8.47 -5.29 20.48
CA MET A 159 8.23 -5.33 21.92
C MET A 159 7.55 -6.64 22.35
N SER A 160 7.39 -6.87 23.65
CA SER A 160 6.63 -8.01 24.14
C SER A 160 5.17 -7.93 23.66
N GLY A 161 4.50 -9.09 23.50
CA GLY A 161 3.10 -9.10 23.05
C GLY A 161 2.15 -8.35 24.00
N GLU A 162 2.42 -8.35 25.31
CA GLU A 162 1.65 -7.58 26.29
C GLU A 162 1.84 -6.06 26.08
N ASP A 163 3.07 -5.62 25.83
CA ASP A 163 3.38 -4.20 25.57
C ASP A 163 2.75 -3.74 24.26
N GLN A 164 2.83 -4.55 23.21
CA GLN A 164 2.18 -4.29 21.93
C GLN A 164 0.69 -4.06 22.11
N LYS A 165 -0.02 -5.01 22.73
CA LYS A 165 -1.48 -4.90 22.98
C LYS A 165 -1.82 -3.65 23.80
N SER A 166 -1.05 -3.41 24.84
CA SER A 166 -1.20 -2.29 25.76
C SER A 166 -1.07 -0.93 25.07
N ILE A 167 -0.03 -0.75 24.25
CA ILE A 167 0.21 0.47 23.46
C ILE A 167 -0.85 0.64 22.37
N LEU A 168 -1.22 -0.44 21.67
CA LEU A 168 -2.23 -0.40 20.62
C LEU A 168 -3.62 -0.05 21.17
N LEU A 169 -4.00 -0.59 22.33
CA LEU A 169 -5.27 -0.25 23.00
C LEU A 169 -5.31 1.23 23.37
N GLU A 170 -4.24 1.78 23.95
CA GLU A 170 -4.17 3.21 24.27
C GLU A 170 -4.25 4.09 23.01
N LEU A 171 -3.55 3.72 21.93
CA LEU A 171 -3.63 4.44 20.67
C LEU A 171 -5.06 4.41 20.12
N VAL A 172 -5.67 3.23 20.06
CA VAL A 172 -7.03 3.05 19.52
C VAL A 172 -8.04 3.85 20.34
N ASP A 173 -7.93 3.86 21.67
CA ASP A 173 -8.77 4.68 22.55
C ASP A 173 -8.70 6.17 22.19
N ARG A 174 -7.49 6.72 22.07
CA ARG A 174 -7.26 8.12 21.66
C ARG A 174 -7.79 8.41 20.25
N VAL A 175 -7.68 7.44 19.33
CA VAL A 175 -8.24 7.57 17.98
C VAL A 175 -9.76 7.62 18.05
N LEU A 176 -10.40 6.72 18.77
CA LEU A 176 -11.85 6.68 18.90
C LEU A 176 -12.39 7.94 19.59
N ASP A 177 -11.69 8.46 20.60
CA ASP A 177 -12.02 9.74 21.24
C ASP A 177 -11.94 10.95 20.28
N SER A 178 -11.03 10.92 19.30
CA SER A 178 -10.95 11.97 18.28
C SER A 178 -12.07 11.87 17.23
N VAL A 179 -12.60 10.66 17.02
CA VAL A 179 -13.60 10.36 16.00
C VAL A 179 -15.02 10.57 16.53
N PHE A 180 -15.30 10.08 17.74
CA PHE A 180 -16.65 10.03 18.30
C PHE A 180 -16.85 11.10 19.37
N GLU A 181 -18.03 11.73 19.36
CA GLU A 181 -18.45 12.63 20.43
C GLU A 181 -18.91 11.80 21.65
N SER A 182 -18.84 12.39 22.85
CA SER A 182 -19.14 11.68 24.11
C SER A 182 -20.59 11.17 24.22
N ASP A 183 -21.50 11.70 23.40
CA ASP A 183 -22.92 11.33 23.33
C ASP A 183 -23.28 10.50 22.09
N ASP A 184 -22.31 10.00 21.32
CA ASP A 184 -22.56 9.18 20.14
C ASP A 184 -23.00 7.76 20.51
N THR A 185 -24.28 7.45 20.25
CA THR A 185 -24.86 6.13 20.54
C THR A 185 -24.28 4.99 19.70
N GLN A 186 -23.56 5.28 18.60
CA GLN A 186 -22.85 4.30 17.78
C GLN A 186 -21.35 4.28 18.04
N ARG A 187 -20.89 4.97 19.10
CA ARG A 187 -19.49 4.98 19.50
C ARG A 187 -18.96 3.56 19.68
N ILE A 188 -17.75 3.36 19.20
CA ILE A 188 -16.96 2.17 19.45
C ILE A 188 -16.01 2.52 20.59
N GLU A 189 -15.95 1.66 21.59
CA GLU A 189 -14.99 1.74 22.70
C GLU A 189 -13.77 0.85 22.41
N ALA A 190 -12.58 1.26 22.86
CA ALA A 190 -11.36 0.49 22.65
C ALA A 190 -11.42 -0.93 23.24
N SER A 191 -12.12 -1.10 24.38
CA SER A 191 -12.34 -2.39 25.02
C SER A 191 -13.11 -3.36 24.12
N GLN A 192 -13.99 -2.87 23.24
CA GLN A 192 -14.69 -3.70 22.27
C GLN A 192 -13.73 -4.24 21.18
N LEU A 193 -12.56 -3.63 20.99
CA LEU A 193 -11.57 -4.02 19.97
C LEU A 193 -10.40 -4.84 20.54
N GLU A 194 -10.37 -5.08 21.85
CA GLU A 194 -9.31 -5.83 22.55
C GLU A 194 -9.07 -7.22 21.94
N GLY A 195 -10.14 -7.91 21.54
CA GLY A 195 -10.06 -9.21 20.88
C GLY A 195 -9.34 -9.16 19.53
N LEU A 196 -9.68 -8.19 18.67
CA LEU A 196 -9.00 -8.00 17.38
C LEU A 196 -7.54 -7.62 17.55
N ILE A 197 -7.24 -6.69 18.48
CA ILE A 197 -5.86 -6.29 18.78
C ILE A 197 -5.05 -7.48 19.28
N SER A 198 -5.62 -8.30 20.17
CA SER A 198 -4.95 -9.49 20.70
C SER A 198 -4.62 -10.48 19.60
N ILE A 199 -5.57 -10.80 18.73
CA ILE A 199 -5.36 -11.72 17.60
C ILE A 199 -4.32 -11.17 16.61
N TYR A 200 -4.40 -9.87 16.31
CA TYR A 200 -3.44 -9.20 15.42
C TYR A 200 -1.99 -9.32 15.93
N VAL A 201 -1.78 -9.15 17.24
CA VAL A 201 -0.48 -9.27 17.90
C VAL A 201 -0.03 -10.73 17.99
N GLU A 202 -0.87 -11.60 18.57
CA GLU A 202 -0.52 -12.98 18.88
C GLU A 202 -0.22 -13.82 17.64
N HIS A 203 -0.94 -13.57 16.54
CA HIS A 203 -0.76 -14.30 15.29
C HIS A 203 0.13 -13.54 14.29
N GLY A 204 0.76 -12.43 14.69
CA GLY A 204 1.70 -11.69 13.84
C GLY A 204 1.10 -11.26 12.49
N ILE A 205 -0.17 -10.83 12.48
CA ILE A 205 -0.95 -10.62 11.25
C ILE A 205 -0.26 -9.65 10.28
N TRP A 206 0.37 -8.60 10.81
CA TRP A 206 1.13 -7.63 10.02
C TRP A 206 2.25 -8.27 9.22
N LEU A 207 3.08 -9.11 9.85
CA LEU A 207 4.24 -9.71 9.21
C LEU A 207 3.80 -10.60 8.05
N HIS A 208 2.80 -11.44 8.30
CA HIS A 208 2.24 -12.34 7.29
C HIS A 208 1.54 -11.59 6.15
N SER A 209 0.82 -10.51 6.43
CA SER A 209 0.20 -9.67 5.41
C SER A 209 1.24 -8.95 4.55
N MET A 210 2.30 -8.42 5.18
CA MET A 210 3.39 -7.76 4.49
C MET A 210 4.22 -8.73 3.65
N ASN A 211 4.52 -9.93 4.15
CA ASN A 211 5.23 -10.95 3.38
C ASN A 211 4.42 -11.43 2.16
N LEU A 212 3.09 -11.52 2.26
CA LEU A 212 2.24 -11.76 1.09
C LEU A 212 2.33 -10.67 0.04
N GLN A 213 2.47 -9.42 0.47
CA GLN A 213 2.62 -8.27 -0.42
C GLN A 213 4.01 -8.22 -1.06
N TYR A 214 5.07 -8.45 -0.28
CA TYR A 214 6.45 -8.34 -0.71
C TYR A 214 6.92 -9.56 -1.50
N PHE A 215 6.50 -10.77 -1.13
CA PHE A 215 7.07 -12.01 -1.65
C PHE A 215 6.02 -13.01 -2.16
N PRO A 216 5.05 -12.62 -3.00
CA PRO A 216 3.97 -13.51 -3.41
C PRO A 216 4.49 -14.79 -4.09
N LYS A 217 5.42 -14.69 -5.04
CA LYS A 217 5.74 -15.83 -5.92
C LYS A 217 6.78 -16.83 -5.40
N ARG A 218 7.61 -16.48 -4.40
CA ARG A 218 8.87 -17.22 -4.17
C ARG A 218 9.05 -17.83 -2.79
N TYR A 219 8.21 -17.48 -1.82
CA TYR A 219 8.34 -18.04 -0.49
C TYR A 219 7.47 -19.30 -0.34
N LYS A 220 8.00 -20.52 -0.48
CA LYS A 220 7.17 -21.74 -0.37
C LYS A 220 6.90 -22.17 1.08
N ASP A 221 7.88 -22.02 1.98
CA ASP A 221 7.78 -22.56 3.35
C ASP A 221 6.93 -21.68 4.28
N GLU A 222 7.06 -20.34 4.25
CA GLU A 222 6.17 -19.41 4.98
C GLU A 222 4.76 -19.43 4.44
N LYS A 223 4.50 -19.92 3.22
CA LYS A 223 3.10 -20.02 2.78
C LYS A 223 2.32 -20.99 3.66
N GLY A 224 2.98 -21.99 4.26
CA GLY A 224 2.40 -22.82 5.30
C GLY A 224 2.06 -22.03 6.56
N GLU A 225 3.05 -21.32 7.12
CA GLU A 225 2.91 -20.53 8.35
C GLU A 225 1.96 -19.35 8.21
N THR A 226 2.08 -18.59 7.12
CA THR A 226 1.21 -17.47 6.73
C THR A 226 -0.23 -17.92 6.59
N LYS A 227 -0.48 -19.03 5.87
CA LYS A 227 -1.84 -19.59 5.78
C LYS A 227 -2.35 -19.97 7.16
N LYS A 228 -1.54 -20.68 7.96
CA LYS A 228 -1.90 -21.09 9.31
C LYS A 228 -2.26 -19.88 10.17
N ALA A 229 -1.46 -18.83 10.19
CA ALA A 229 -1.73 -17.61 10.95
C ALA A 229 -3.08 -16.97 10.60
N PHE A 230 -3.44 -16.90 9.31
CA PHE A 230 -4.76 -16.39 8.90
C PHE A 230 -5.90 -17.34 9.28
N LEU A 231 -5.72 -18.66 9.20
CA LEU A 231 -6.73 -19.64 9.62
C LEU A 231 -6.96 -19.62 11.13
N ASP A 232 -5.89 -19.64 11.92
CA ASP A 232 -5.95 -19.56 13.38
C ASP A 232 -6.64 -18.24 13.81
N SER A 233 -6.33 -17.13 13.12
CA SER A 233 -7.00 -15.85 13.35
C SER A 233 -8.49 -15.90 13.00
N HIS A 234 -8.85 -16.49 11.86
CA HIS A 234 -10.25 -16.69 11.48
C HIS A 234 -11.04 -17.49 12.53
N GLU A 235 -10.43 -18.56 13.09
CA GLU A 235 -11.03 -19.39 14.13
C GLU A 235 -11.17 -18.64 15.46
N ALA A 236 -10.13 -17.91 15.88
CA ALA A 236 -10.15 -17.10 17.08
C ALA A 236 -11.20 -15.97 17.01
N ILE A 237 -11.27 -15.23 15.90
CA ILE A 237 -12.31 -14.21 15.66
C ILE A 237 -13.69 -14.86 15.66
N GLY A 238 -13.82 -16.03 15.02
CA GLY A 238 -15.03 -16.83 15.02
C GLY A 238 -15.51 -17.12 16.44
N THR A 239 -14.61 -17.57 17.32
CA THR A 239 -14.94 -17.89 18.72
C THR A 239 -15.45 -16.66 19.47
N ILE A 240 -14.80 -15.50 19.30
CA ILE A 240 -15.24 -14.24 19.91
C ILE A 240 -16.64 -13.85 19.40
N LEU A 241 -16.88 -13.94 18.10
CA LEU A 241 -18.18 -13.59 17.50
C LEU A 241 -19.35 -14.45 18.00
N HIS A 242 -19.10 -15.69 18.46
CA HIS A 242 -20.17 -16.55 19.01
C HIS A 242 -20.53 -16.20 20.46
N THR A 243 -19.61 -15.62 21.22
CA THR A 243 -19.79 -15.35 22.66
C THR A 243 -20.04 -13.87 22.95
N ARG A 244 -19.73 -12.99 22.00
CA ARG A 244 -19.90 -11.54 22.10
C ARG A 244 -21.36 -11.13 21.84
N PRO A 245 -21.92 -10.16 22.59
CA PRO A 245 -23.19 -9.53 22.21
C PRO A 245 -23.04 -8.70 20.93
N GLU A 246 -24.08 -8.63 20.10
CA GLU A 246 -24.09 -7.71 18.96
C GLU A 246 -23.98 -6.27 19.46
N ASP A 247 -22.96 -5.55 19.02
CA ASP A 247 -22.65 -4.18 19.43
C ASP A 247 -22.11 -3.33 18.26
N SER A 248 -21.71 -2.09 18.55
CA SER A 248 -21.24 -1.12 17.54
C SER A 248 -20.01 -1.57 16.74
N ALA A 249 -19.17 -2.45 17.28
CA ALA A 249 -17.94 -2.93 16.62
C ALA A 249 -18.09 -4.29 15.91
N GLN A 250 -19.29 -4.90 15.93
CA GLN A 250 -19.58 -6.18 15.29
C GLN A 250 -19.10 -6.27 13.83
N HIS A 251 -19.35 -5.22 13.03
CA HIS A 251 -18.97 -5.16 11.61
C HIS A 251 -17.45 -5.27 11.39
N LEU A 252 -16.62 -4.76 12.30
CA LEU A 252 -15.16 -4.82 12.21
C LEU A 252 -14.65 -6.26 12.42
N TYR A 253 -15.28 -7.02 13.33
CA TYR A 253 -14.98 -8.43 13.55
C TYR A 253 -15.43 -9.30 12.37
N GLU A 254 -16.63 -9.07 11.85
CA GLU A 254 -17.13 -9.78 10.67
C GLU A 254 -16.24 -9.53 9.45
N TYR A 255 -15.79 -8.28 9.25
CA TYR A 255 -14.82 -7.93 8.22
C TYR A 255 -13.48 -8.63 8.43
N ALA A 256 -12.88 -8.52 9.62
CA ALA A 256 -11.58 -9.11 9.93
C ALA A 256 -11.56 -10.62 9.68
N LYS A 257 -12.65 -11.31 10.05
CA LYS A 257 -12.85 -12.72 9.78
C LYS A 257 -12.83 -13.02 8.28
N LEU A 258 -13.63 -12.31 7.48
CA LEU A 258 -13.66 -12.48 6.02
C LEU A 258 -12.33 -12.12 5.36
N TRP A 259 -11.64 -11.10 5.87
CA TRP A 259 -10.32 -10.71 5.40
C TRP A 259 -9.29 -11.84 5.58
N CYS A 260 -9.30 -12.52 6.73
CA CYS A 260 -8.47 -13.72 6.96
C CYS A 260 -8.77 -14.83 5.95
N GLU A 261 -10.03 -15.03 5.57
CA GLU A 261 -10.43 -16.02 4.57
C GLU A 261 -9.91 -15.66 3.17
N VAL A 262 -10.04 -14.39 2.77
CA VAL A 262 -9.51 -13.87 1.50
C VAL A 262 -7.99 -14.03 1.46
N LYS A 263 -7.27 -13.70 2.53
CA LYS A 263 -5.82 -13.87 2.62
C LYS A 263 -5.40 -15.34 2.57
N SER A 264 -6.12 -16.23 3.25
CA SER A 264 -5.89 -17.68 3.19
C SER A 264 -6.06 -18.23 1.76
N ASN A 265 -7.13 -17.81 1.07
CA ASN A 265 -7.36 -18.18 -0.33
C ASN A 265 -6.31 -17.57 -1.28
N THR A 266 -5.84 -16.37 -0.98
CA THR A 266 -4.74 -15.72 -1.72
C THR A 266 -3.46 -16.55 -1.61
N VAL A 267 -3.11 -17.03 -0.41
CA VAL A 267 -1.97 -17.93 -0.19
C VAL A 267 -2.13 -19.22 -1.02
N CYS A 268 -3.32 -19.85 -0.98
CA CYS A 268 -3.59 -21.05 -1.77
C CYS A 268 -3.43 -20.81 -3.28
N SER A 269 -4.05 -19.75 -3.81
CA SER A 269 -4.02 -19.39 -5.23
C SER A 269 -2.60 -19.17 -5.73
N ILE A 270 -1.81 -18.39 -4.97
CA ILE A 270 -0.41 -18.12 -5.26
C ILE A 270 0.47 -19.39 -5.17
N SER A 271 0.08 -20.37 -4.35
CA SER A 271 0.77 -21.66 -4.21
C SER A 271 0.34 -22.69 -5.26
N GLY A 272 -0.64 -22.39 -6.11
CA GLY A 272 -1.25 -23.38 -7.00
C GLY A 272 -2.03 -24.47 -6.26
N GLN A 273 -2.46 -24.20 -5.02
CA GLN A 273 -3.30 -25.09 -4.22
C GLN A 273 -4.79 -24.79 -4.42
N ILE A 274 -5.63 -25.78 -4.13
CA ILE A 274 -7.08 -25.58 -4.06
C ILE A 274 -7.40 -24.53 -2.97
N LEU A 275 -8.35 -23.64 -3.27
CA LEU A 275 -8.83 -22.64 -2.32
C LEU A 275 -9.33 -23.32 -1.04
N TYR A 276 -8.96 -22.78 0.12
CA TYR A 276 -9.36 -23.35 1.40
C TYR A 276 -10.84 -23.06 1.69
N PHE A 277 -11.27 -21.82 1.44
CA PHE A 277 -12.66 -21.41 1.55
C PHE A 277 -13.33 -21.45 0.18
N ILE A 278 -14.49 -22.08 0.11
CA ILE A 278 -15.32 -22.15 -1.11
C ILE A 278 -15.72 -20.74 -1.51
N LEU A 279 -15.40 -20.35 -2.75
CA LEU A 279 -15.53 -18.97 -3.22
C LEU A 279 -16.97 -18.46 -3.12
N GLU A 280 -17.95 -19.27 -3.52
CA GLU A 280 -19.37 -18.90 -3.53
C GLU A 280 -19.88 -18.61 -2.10
N LYS A 281 -19.42 -19.40 -1.11
CA LYS A 281 -19.78 -19.20 0.30
C LYS A 281 -19.10 -17.97 0.90
N LEU A 282 -17.84 -17.73 0.52
CA LEU A 282 -17.09 -16.55 0.93
C LEU A 282 -17.74 -15.27 0.39
N VAL A 283 -18.06 -15.25 -0.90
CA VAL A 283 -18.76 -14.16 -1.58
C VAL A 283 -20.12 -13.89 -0.94
N GLY A 284 -20.94 -14.93 -0.73
CA GLY A 284 -22.27 -14.75 -0.11
C GLY A 284 -22.20 -14.13 1.28
N ARG A 285 -21.22 -14.52 2.11
CA ARG A 285 -21.01 -13.91 3.42
C ARG A 285 -20.53 -12.45 3.33
N CYS A 286 -19.69 -12.13 2.36
CA CYS A 286 -19.22 -10.76 2.14
C CYS A 286 -20.35 -9.85 1.59
N GLN A 287 -21.22 -10.38 0.72
CA GLN A 287 -22.43 -9.68 0.27
C GLN A 287 -23.37 -9.38 1.44
N ASN A 288 -23.60 -10.36 2.33
CA ASN A 288 -24.40 -10.14 3.55
C ASN A 288 -23.79 -9.05 4.43
N LEU A 289 -22.46 -8.97 4.55
CA LEU A 289 -21.79 -7.89 5.29
C LEU A 289 -22.06 -6.53 4.64
N CYS A 290 -21.95 -6.44 3.31
CA CYS A 290 -22.25 -5.22 2.56
C CYS A 290 -23.73 -4.79 2.72
N GLU A 291 -24.66 -5.73 2.72
CA GLU A 291 -26.09 -5.47 2.91
C GLU A 291 -26.41 -5.05 4.35
N LYS A 292 -25.80 -5.69 5.35
CA LYS A 292 -25.97 -5.36 6.78
C LYS A 292 -25.36 -3.99 7.11
N TYR A 293 -24.27 -3.61 6.44
CA TYR A 293 -23.58 -2.33 6.64
C TYR A 293 -23.28 -1.61 5.30
N PRO A 294 -24.29 -1.01 4.63
CA PRO A 294 -24.14 -0.42 3.29
C PRO A 294 -23.09 0.70 3.19
N GLU A 295 -22.89 1.43 4.29
CA GLU A 295 -21.94 2.53 4.41
C GLU A 295 -20.49 2.04 4.67
N PHE A 296 -20.28 0.73 4.85
CA PHE A 296 -18.94 0.18 5.08
C PHE A 296 -18.25 -0.08 3.74
N SER A 297 -17.86 0.99 3.04
CA SER A 297 -17.35 0.93 1.66
C SER A 297 -16.19 -0.04 1.47
N ASN A 298 -15.35 -0.24 2.50
CA ASN A 298 -14.25 -1.19 2.41
C ASN A 298 -14.70 -2.66 2.40
N ALA A 299 -15.90 -2.98 2.90
CA ALA A 299 -16.50 -4.31 2.71
C ALA A 299 -16.81 -4.58 1.22
N LYS A 300 -17.24 -3.56 0.46
CA LYS A 300 -17.43 -3.67 -1.00
C LYS A 300 -16.10 -3.89 -1.72
N VAL A 301 -15.02 -3.25 -1.25
CA VAL A 301 -13.66 -3.54 -1.72
C VAL A 301 -13.27 -4.99 -1.43
N LEU A 302 -13.52 -5.49 -0.21
CA LEU A 302 -13.25 -6.87 0.16
C LEU A 302 -14.02 -7.88 -0.71
N LEU A 303 -15.26 -7.57 -1.09
CA LEU A 303 -16.03 -8.38 -2.04
C LEU A 303 -15.32 -8.52 -3.40
N GLY A 304 -14.75 -7.43 -3.93
CA GLY A 304 -13.94 -7.48 -5.15
C GLY A 304 -12.68 -8.34 -5.00
N LEU A 305 -12.05 -8.32 -3.82
CA LEU A 305 -10.88 -9.14 -3.48
C LEU A 305 -11.23 -10.63 -3.32
N CYS A 306 -12.43 -10.98 -2.84
CA CYS A 306 -12.89 -12.38 -2.79
C CYS A 306 -12.76 -13.05 -4.17
N TYR A 307 -13.24 -12.37 -5.21
CA TYR A 307 -13.19 -12.85 -6.59
C TYR A 307 -11.79 -12.84 -7.21
N GLU A 308 -10.85 -12.05 -6.70
CA GLU A 308 -9.53 -11.88 -7.32
C GLU A 308 -8.76 -13.21 -7.41
N THR A 309 -8.97 -14.08 -6.41
CA THR A 309 -8.31 -15.38 -6.28
C THR A 309 -8.63 -16.36 -7.41
N SER A 310 -9.68 -16.07 -8.21
CA SER A 310 -10.10 -16.88 -9.36
C SER A 310 -10.14 -16.08 -10.67
N PRO A 311 -9.44 -16.54 -11.73
CA PRO A 311 -9.49 -15.89 -13.05
C PRO A 311 -10.89 -15.85 -13.68
N ASN A 312 -11.73 -16.88 -13.43
CA ASN A 312 -13.06 -17.00 -14.03
C ASN A 312 -14.04 -15.93 -13.55
N TYR A 313 -13.74 -15.26 -12.44
CA TYR A 313 -14.60 -14.23 -11.84
C TYR A 313 -14.06 -12.81 -12.06
N ALA A 314 -13.39 -12.57 -13.18
CA ALA A 314 -12.82 -11.26 -13.48
C ALA A 314 -13.88 -10.16 -13.64
N SER A 315 -15.00 -10.46 -14.28
CA SER A 315 -16.09 -9.50 -14.47
C SER A 315 -16.75 -9.12 -13.15
N GLU A 316 -16.99 -10.12 -12.30
CA GLU A 316 -17.58 -9.98 -10.97
C GLU A 316 -16.68 -9.18 -10.03
N SER A 317 -15.37 -9.45 -10.07
CA SER A 317 -14.37 -8.66 -9.35
C SER A 317 -14.41 -7.18 -9.76
N VAL A 318 -14.44 -6.89 -11.07
CA VAL A 318 -14.52 -5.51 -11.58
C VAL A 318 -15.82 -4.83 -11.14
N LYS A 319 -16.98 -5.49 -11.29
CA LYS A 319 -18.27 -4.94 -10.87
C LYS A 319 -18.33 -4.62 -9.37
N ALA A 320 -17.77 -5.49 -8.53
CA ALA A 320 -17.70 -5.25 -7.09
C ALA A 320 -16.82 -4.04 -6.75
N PHE A 321 -15.68 -3.89 -7.44
CA PHE A 321 -14.83 -2.71 -7.28
C PHE A 321 -15.47 -1.42 -7.81
N GLU A 322 -16.19 -1.47 -8.93
CA GLU A 322 -16.95 -0.34 -9.46
C GLU A 322 -18.03 0.10 -8.46
N SER A 323 -18.75 -0.84 -7.84
CA SER A 323 -19.70 -0.52 -6.77
C SER A 323 -19.03 0.08 -5.54
N ALA A 324 -17.80 -0.31 -5.19
CA ALA A 324 -17.05 0.33 -4.12
C ALA A 324 -16.65 1.77 -4.47
N LEU A 325 -16.35 2.04 -5.75
CA LEU A 325 -15.98 3.38 -6.23
C LEU A 325 -17.15 4.37 -6.20
N GLU A 326 -18.39 3.92 -6.34
CA GLU A 326 -19.58 4.78 -6.18
C GLU A 326 -19.58 5.53 -4.83
N ASP A 327 -18.92 4.99 -3.81
CA ASP A 327 -18.83 5.61 -2.48
C ASP A 327 -17.57 6.48 -2.28
N MET A 328 -16.52 6.32 -3.11
CA MET A 328 -15.18 6.84 -2.79
C MET A 328 -14.38 7.39 -3.98
N ASP A 329 -14.95 7.51 -5.17
CA ASP A 329 -14.26 7.91 -6.41
C ASP A 329 -13.60 9.30 -6.37
N THR A 330 -14.06 10.18 -5.49
CA THR A 330 -13.50 11.52 -5.25
C THR A 330 -12.43 11.55 -4.15
N GLU A 331 -12.14 10.41 -3.52
CA GLU A 331 -11.20 10.29 -2.42
C GLU A 331 -9.90 9.59 -2.84
N CYS A 332 -8.83 9.81 -2.09
CA CYS A 332 -7.52 9.21 -2.37
C CYS A 332 -7.54 7.66 -2.29
N PHE A 333 -8.50 7.08 -1.56
CA PHE A 333 -8.68 5.64 -1.41
C PHE A 333 -9.09 4.96 -2.72
N ALA A 334 -9.75 5.67 -3.64
CA ALA A 334 -10.07 5.15 -4.98
C ALA A 334 -8.82 4.71 -5.75
N SER A 335 -7.65 5.29 -5.46
CA SER A 335 -6.39 4.97 -6.15
C SER A 335 -6.09 3.46 -6.18
N VAL A 336 -6.23 2.77 -5.03
CA VAL A 336 -5.92 1.34 -4.96
C VAL A 336 -6.99 0.50 -5.67
N VAL A 337 -8.25 0.93 -5.61
CA VAL A 337 -9.38 0.24 -6.26
C VAL A 337 -9.27 0.34 -7.78
N TYR A 338 -8.98 1.53 -8.31
CA TYR A 338 -8.68 1.73 -9.73
C TYR A 338 -7.46 0.89 -10.17
N TYR A 339 -6.41 0.82 -9.36
CA TYR A 339 -5.25 -0.03 -9.66
C TYR A 339 -5.64 -1.51 -9.76
N TRP A 340 -6.47 -2.03 -8.84
CA TRP A 340 -6.94 -3.42 -8.89
C TRP A 340 -7.80 -3.71 -10.11
N ILE A 341 -8.72 -2.82 -10.47
CA ILE A 341 -9.50 -2.95 -11.72
C ILE A 341 -8.55 -2.98 -12.92
N GLY A 342 -7.61 -2.04 -13.01
CA GLY A 342 -6.60 -2.00 -14.08
C GLY A 342 -5.79 -3.30 -14.17
N LYS A 343 -5.40 -3.87 -13.03
CA LYS A 343 -4.71 -5.17 -12.95
C LYS A 343 -5.55 -6.35 -13.43
N ARG A 344 -6.89 -6.32 -13.24
CA ARG A 344 -7.80 -7.35 -13.77
C ARG A 344 -7.91 -7.23 -15.29
N CYS A 345 -8.14 -6.02 -15.81
CA CYS A 345 -8.24 -5.75 -17.24
C CYS A 345 -6.92 -6.06 -17.99
N GLU A 346 -5.76 -5.77 -17.39
CA GLU A 346 -4.44 -5.98 -18.02
C GLU A 346 -4.20 -7.44 -18.49
N ARG A 347 -4.90 -8.43 -17.91
CA ARG A 347 -4.76 -9.84 -18.28
C ARG A 347 -5.37 -10.20 -19.64
N TYR A 348 -6.23 -9.35 -20.18
CA TYR A 348 -7.02 -9.61 -21.38
C TYR A 348 -6.68 -8.59 -22.46
N PRO A 349 -6.10 -9.00 -23.61
CA PRO A 349 -5.65 -8.11 -24.67
C PRO A 349 -6.71 -7.08 -25.13
N GLU A 350 -7.97 -7.51 -25.22
CA GLU A 350 -9.12 -6.70 -25.63
C GLU A 350 -9.45 -5.58 -24.64
N THR A 351 -9.03 -5.70 -23.37
CA THR A 351 -9.28 -4.69 -22.34
C THR A 351 -8.05 -3.85 -21.98
N LYS A 352 -6.95 -3.97 -22.75
CA LYS A 352 -5.69 -3.24 -22.50
C LYS A 352 -5.88 -1.72 -22.39
N LYS A 353 -6.70 -1.11 -23.26
CA LYS A 353 -7.00 0.34 -23.19
C LYS A 353 -7.78 0.73 -21.94
N TYR A 354 -8.69 -0.12 -21.47
CA TYR A 354 -9.42 0.10 -20.22
C TYR A 354 -8.48 0.05 -19.02
N ALA A 355 -7.55 -0.92 -19.01
CA ALA A 355 -6.54 -1.02 -17.97
C ALA A 355 -5.69 0.26 -17.86
N GLU A 356 -5.22 0.80 -18.99
CA GLU A 356 -4.46 2.06 -19.03
C GLU A 356 -5.26 3.22 -18.42
N ASN A 357 -6.53 3.37 -18.80
CA ASN A 357 -7.39 4.42 -18.26
C ASN A 357 -7.57 4.31 -16.75
N TYR A 358 -7.72 3.10 -16.23
CA TYR A 358 -7.80 2.86 -14.80
C TYR A 358 -6.48 3.17 -14.07
N PHE A 359 -5.33 2.88 -14.67
CA PHE A 359 -4.05 3.30 -14.08
C PHE A 359 -3.86 4.82 -14.08
N LYS A 360 -4.40 5.54 -15.07
CA LYS A 360 -4.44 7.02 -15.07
C LYS A 360 -5.29 7.53 -13.92
N LYS A 361 -6.54 7.06 -13.80
CA LYS A 361 -7.41 7.39 -12.66
C LYS A 361 -6.78 7.07 -11.31
N ALA A 362 -6.10 5.93 -11.20
CA ALA A 362 -5.39 5.55 -9.98
C ALA A 362 -4.31 6.58 -9.62
N ASN A 363 -3.54 7.04 -10.61
CA ASN A 363 -2.50 8.04 -10.44
C ASN A 363 -3.06 9.44 -10.13
N ASP A 364 -4.15 9.83 -10.80
CA ASP A 364 -4.85 11.10 -10.57
C ASP A 364 -5.47 11.17 -9.16
N SER A 365 -5.90 10.01 -8.63
CA SER A 365 -6.43 9.89 -7.27
C SER A 365 -5.32 9.97 -6.22
N LYS A 366 -4.23 9.22 -6.39
CA LYS A 366 -3.02 9.31 -5.55
C LYS A 366 -1.82 8.78 -6.32
N ILE A 367 -0.76 9.57 -6.42
CA ILE A 367 0.46 9.18 -7.11
C ILE A 367 1.17 8.10 -6.29
N LYS A 368 1.39 6.94 -6.90
CA LYS A 368 2.14 5.82 -6.33
C LYS A 368 3.08 5.26 -7.39
N PHE A 369 4.27 4.80 -6.99
CA PHE A 369 5.24 4.23 -7.92
C PHE A 369 4.66 3.04 -8.72
N ARG A 370 3.75 2.26 -8.14
CA ARG A 370 3.04 1.18 -8.85
C ARG A 370 2.21 1.70 -10.03
N ASN A 371 1.55 2.84 -9.86
CA ASN A 371 0.73 3.49 -10.88
C ASN A 371 1.64 4.06 -11.98
N LEU A 372 2.67 4.82 -11.59
CA LEU A 372 3.68 5.36 -12.50
C LEU A 372 4.35 4.24 -13.33
N PHE A 373 4.71 3.13 -12.69
CA PHE A 373 5.36 2.01 -13.37
C PHE A 373 4.45 1.40 -14.43
N LYS A 374 3.16 1.24 -14.11
CA LYS A 374 2.19 0.75 -15.10
C LYS A 374 2.08 1.71 -16.26
N LEU A 375 1.86 2.99 -16.01
CA LEU A 375 1.79 4.01 -17.06
C LEU A 375 3.06 4.06 -17.91
N ALA A 376 4.25 3.91 -17.31
CA ALA A 376 5.53 3.87 -18.02
C ALA A 376 5.62 2.67 -18.97
N ILE A 377 5.13 1.50 -18.55
CA ILE A 377 5.07 0.30 -19.41
C ILE A 377 4.10 0.51 -20.58
N TYR A 378 2.94 1.14 -20.37
CA TYR A 378 2.02 1.47 -21.45
C TYR A 378 2.63 2.46 -22.45
N ALA A 379 3.27 3.52 -21.96
CA ALA A 379 3.99 4.47 -22.81
C ALA A 379 5.08 3.77 -23.64
N ARG A 380 5.88 2.87 -23.01
CA ARG A 380 6.88 2.06 -23.72
C ARG A 380 6.26 1.20 -24.81
N ASP A 381 5.20 0.48 -24.50
CA ASP A 381 4.51 -0.41 -25.45
C ASP A 381 3.92 0.37 -26.64
N ASN A 382 3.49 1.61 -26.39
CA ASN A 382 3.03 2.55 -27.41
C ASN A 382 4.19 3.26 -28.15
N LYS A 383 5.44 2.94 -27.84
CA LYS A 383 6.67 3.55 -28.37
C LYS A 383 6.84 5.03 -28.02
N GLU A 384 6.14 5.52 -27.00
CA GLU A 384 6.32 6.83 -26.40
C GLU A 384 7.51 6.80 -25.42
N TYR A 385 8.69 6.51 -25.95
CA TYR A 385 9.87 6.21 -25.13
C TYR A 385 10.29 7.34 -24.20
N ASP A 386 10.19 8.60 -24.63
CA ASP A 386 10.58 9.74 -23.79
C ASP A 386 9.64 9.90 -22.59
N ASN A 387 8.33 9.73 -22.80
CA ASN A 387 7.33 9.72 -21.73
C ASN A 387 7.56 8.54 -20.77
N SER A 388 7.87 7.36 -21.32
CA SER A 388 8.19 6.17 -20.53
C SER A 388 9.43 6.39 -19.64
N LEU A 389 10.52 6.91 -20.21
CA LEU A 389 11.75 7.24 -19.49
C LEU A 389 11.50 8.30 -18.41
N TYR A 390 10.68 9.31 -18.69
CA TYR A 390 10.26 10.32 -17.72
C TYR A 390 9.53 9.70 -16.53
N LEU A 391 8.55 8.82 -16.78
CA LEU A 391 7.79 8.15 -15.72
C LEU A 391 8.66 7.19 -14.88
N PHE A 392 9.57 6.43 -15.51
CA PHE A 392 10.56 5.64 -14.75
C PHE A 392 11.52 6.53 -13.96
N GLY A 393 11.93 7.68 -14.53
CA GLY A 393 12.76 8.67 -13.86
C GLY A 393 12.10 9.25 -12.60
N GLN A 394 10.78 9.48 -12.63
CA GLN A 394 10.05 9.90 -11.42
C GLN A 394 10.10 8.84 -10.31
N ILE A 395 10.02 7.55 -10.66
CA ILE A 395 10.13 6.46 -9.68
C ILE A 395 11.53 6.44 -9.07
N THR A 396 12.58 6.47 -9.91
CA THR A 396 13.96 6.42 -9.41
C THR A 396 14.30 7.66 -8.59
N GLN A 397 13.84 8.85 -9.01
CA GLN A 397 14.02 10.09 -8.24
C GLN A 397 13.33 10.00 -6.88
N LYS A 398 12.07 9.56 -6.83
CA LYS A 398 11.30 9.43 -5.58
C LYS A 398 11.98 8.46 -4.60
N LEU A 399 12.47 7.34 -5.10
CA LEU A 399 13.14 6.33 -4.27
C LEU A 399 14.59 6.72 -3.91
N SER A 400 15.28 7.50 -4.75
CA SER A 400 16.68 7.90 -4.51
C SER A 400 16.92 8.68 -3.21
N GLN A 401 15.91 9.35 -2.68
CA GLN A 401 16.00 10.03 -1.38
C GLN A 401 16.14 9.03 -0.23
N LYS A 402 15.60 7.82 -0.37
CA LYS A 402 15.67 6.73 0.62
C LYS A 402 16.96 5.91 0.49
N ILE A 403 17.60 5.94 -0.69
CA ILE A 403 18.84 5.19 -0.98
C ILE A 403 19.97 5.64 -0.05
N ASN A 404 20.05 6.94 0.22
CA ASN A 404 21.11 7.49 1.05
C ASN A 404 21.11 6.93 2.49
N ILE A 405 19.95 6.50 2.98
CA ILE A 405 19.79 5.86 4.30
C ILE A 405 19.58 4.33 4.20
N LYS A 406 19.55 3.79 2.98
CA LYS A 406 19.30 2.37 2.65
C LYS A 406 18.07 1.79 3.37
N TYR A 407 16.97 2.53 3.34
CA TYR A 407 15.76 2.25 4.14
C TYR A 407 14.50 2.01 3.30
N GLU A 408 14.67 1.59 2.06
CA GLU A 408 13.60 1.12 1.17
C GLU A 408 13.00 -0.20 1.65
N ASP A 409 11.69 -0.31 1.54
CA ASP A 409 11.03 -1.58 1.74
C ASP A 409 11.25 -2.54 0.54
N PRO A 410 10.99 -3.86 0.68
CA PRO A 410 11.21 -4.84 -0.39
C PRO A 410 10.52 -4.51 -1.71
N LEU A 411 9.36 -3.87 -1.65
CA LEU A 411 8.59 -3.52 -2.83
C LEU A 411 9.21 -2.32 -3.55
N GLU A 412 9.63 -1.30 -2.81
CA GLU A 412 10.37 -0.17 -3.36
C GLU A 412 11.67 -0.62 -4.03
N LEU A 413 12.42 -1.50 -3.38
CA LEU A 413 13.61 -2.15 -3.96
C LEU A 413 13.27 -2.83 -5.30
N GLU A 414 12.18 -3.61 -5.34
CA GLU A 414 11.74 -4.29 -6.57
C GLU A 414 11.38 -3.29 -7.70
N TYR A 415 10.67 -2.20 -7.38
CA TYR A 415 10.30 -1.19 -8.38
C TYR A 415 11.47 -0.34 -8.84
N LEU A 416 12.43 -0.06 -7.97
CA LEU A 416 13.67 0.63 -8.31
C LEU A 416 14.48 -0.20 -9.32
N PHE A 417 14.73 -1.48 -9.00
CA PHE A 417 15.40 -2.42 -9.90
C PHE A 417 14.69 -2.49 -11.26
N LYS A 418 13.38 -2.74 -11.25
CA LYS A 418 12.59 -2.84 -12.50
C LYS A 418 12.67 -1.56 -13.31
N SER A 419 12.68 -0.38 -12.68
CA SER A 419 12.76 0.90 -13.39
C SER A 419 14.10 1.03 -14.11
N TYR A 420 15.22 0.70 -13.46
CA TYR A 420 16.54 0.70 -14.13
C TYR A 420 16.61 -0.30 -15.29
N VAL A 421 16.07 -1.51 -15.11
CA VAL A 421 16.02 -2.51 -16.20
C VAL A 421 15.21 -1.99 -17.39
N GLN A 422 14.08 -1.33 -17.13
CA GLN A 422 13.25 -0.77 -18.20
C GLN A 422 13.91 0.42 -18.91
N GLN A 423 14.57 1.31 -18.16
CA GLN A 423 15.35 2.41 -18.75
C GLN A 423 16.50 1.88 -19.61
N CYS A 424 17.23 0.87 -19.14
CA CYS A 424 18.28 0.17 -19.91
C CYS A 424 17.71 -0.43 -21.21
N TYR A 425 16.58 -1.13 -21.11
CA TYR A 425 15.90 -1.71 -22.27
C TYR A 425 15.46 -0.66 -23.31
N ILE A 426 14.88 0.46 -22.87
CA ILE A 426 14.42 1.52 -23.76
C ILE A 426 15.62 2.19 -24.44
N SER A 427 16.67 2.54 -23.69
CA SER A 427 17.89 3.12 -24.26
C SER A 427 18.52 2.18 -25.30
N HIS A 428 18.57 0.87 -25.01
CA HIS A 428 19.09 -0.12 -25.93
C HIS A 428 18.27 -0.17 -27.23
N LYS A 429 16.93 -0.16 -27.11
CA LYS A 429 16.02 -0.11 -28.27
C LYS A 429 16.16 1.16 -29.11
N GLN A 430 16.59 2.26 -28.50
CA GLN A 430 16.85 3.53 -29.19
C GLN A 430 18.27 3.63 -29.77
N GLY A 431 19.13 2.62 -29.59
CA GLY A 431 20.54 2.66 -30.02
C GLY A 431 21.40 3.63 -29.20
N LYS A 432 20.97 3.96 -27.98
CA LYS A 432 21.67 4.84 -27.05
C LYS A 432 22.60 4.02 -26.17
N ASP A 433 23.75 3.60 -26.73
CA ASP A 433 24.65 2.63 -26.09
C ASP A 433 25.19 3.13 -24.73
N LYS A 434 25.54 4.43 -24.61
CA LYS A 434 26.05 5.01 -23.35
C LYS A 434 25.02 4.95 -22.22
N GLU A 435 23.80 5.39 -22.50
CA GLU A 435 22.68 5.37 -21.55
C GLU A 435 22.26 3.93 -21.20
N THR A 436 22.36 3.01 -22.18
CA THR A 436 22.13 1.58 -21.95
C THR A 436 23.11 1.04 -20.92
N ILE A 437 24.40 1.36 -21.07
CA ILE A 437 25.45 0.97 -20.13
C ILE A 437 25.21 1.63 -18.77
N GLU A 438 24.87 2.92 -18.73
CA GLU A 438 24.63 3.64 -17.48
C GLU A 438 23.50 3.01 -16.65
N TYR A 439 22.31 2.85 -17.24
CA TYR A 439 21.18 2.24 -16.54
C TYR A 439 21.40 0.76 -16.25
N GLY A 440 22.11 0.06 -17.14
CA GLY A 440 22.49 -1.32 -16.94
C GLY A 440 23.41 -1.49 -15.73
N CYS A 441 24.43 -0.65 -15.60
CA CYS A 441 25.32 -0.65 -14.42
C CYS A 441 24.55 -0.33 -13.14
N LYS A 442 23.67 0.68 -13.15
CA LYS A 442 22.80 0.98 -12.00
C LYS A 442 21.97 -0.23 -11.55
N ALA A 443 21.39 -0.98 -12.49
CA ALA A 443 20.64 -2.19 -12.16
C ALA A 443 21.51 -3.32 -11.58
N LEU A 444 22.77 -3.42 -12.00
CA LEU A 444 23.72 -4.43 -11.49
C LEU A 444 24.27 -4.05 -10.11
N GLU A 445 24.70 -2.81 -9.92
CA GLU A 445 25.23 -2.26 -8.66
C GLU A 445 24.16 -2.28 -7.55
N PHE A 446 22.91 -2.03 -7.91
CA PHE A 446 21.76 -2.08 -7.00
C PHE A 446 21.69 -3.38 -6.17
N LEU A 447 22.01 -4.53 -6.76
CA LEU A 447 21.91 -5.81 -6.03
C LEU A 447 22.99 -5.97 -4.96
N ASP A 448 24.22 -5.53 -5.26
CA ASP A 448 25.36 -5.71 -4.37
C ASP A 448 25.39 -4.63 -3.27
N ASP A 449 24.92 -3.41 -3.56
CA ASP A 449 25.04 -2.26 -2.64
C ASP A 449 23.75 -1.92 -1.89
N GLU A 450 22.60 -1.99 -2.56
CA GLU A 450 21.33 -1.52 -1.98
C GLU A 450 20.56 -2.61 -1.26
N VAL A 451 20.64 -3.86 -1.71
CA VAL A 451 19.93 -4.99 -1.06
C VAL A 451 20.73 -5.54 0.12
N GLU A 452 22.01 -5.84 -0.07
CA GLU A 452 22.85 -6.46 0.95
C GLU A 452 23.03 -5.59 2.20
N GLN A 453 23.15 -4.27 1.99
CA GLN A 453 23.34 -3.30 3.08
C GLN A 453 22.04 -2.61 3.49
N ASN A 454 20.88 -3.10 3.04
CA ASN A 454 19.60 -2.49 3.36
C ASN A 454 19.30 -2.58 4.85
N GLN A 455 19.10 -1.42 5.47
CA GLN A 455 18.86 -1.26 6.90
C GLN A 455 17.39 -1.47 7.26
N TYR A 456 16.46 -1.23 6.33
CA TYR A 456 15.04 -1.57 6.55
C TYR A 456 14.89 -3.08 6.72
N LEU A 457 15.53 -3.90 5.88
CA LEU A 457 15.48 -5.36 6.01
C LEU A 457 16.05 -5.84 7.35
N ALA A 458 17.18 -5.26 7.78
CA ALA A 458 17.76 -5.55 9.10
C ALA A 458 16.81 -5.18 10.25
N ALA A 459 16.24 -3.99 10.21
CA ALA A 459 15.34 -3.51 11.25
C ALA A 459 13.97 -4.22 11.25
N PHE A 460 13.44 -4.59 10.08
CA PHE A 460 12.12 -5.21 9.95
C PHE A 460 12.14 -6.71 10.23
N TYR A 461 13.15 -7.43 9.72
CA TYR A 461 13.24 -8.89 9.82
C TYR A 461 14.24 -9.40 10.87
N GLY A 462 15.06 -8.51 11.46
CA GLY A 462 16.03 -8.87 12.48
C GLY A 462 16.99 -9.96 11.98
N ASN A 463 17.06 -11.07 12.73
CA ASN A 463 17.95 -12.20 12.42
C ASN A 463 17.67 -12.87 11.07
N ASP A 464 16.45 -12.73 10.53
CA ASP A 464 16.07 -13.32 9.25
C ASP A 464 16.36 -12.41 8.05
N ALA A 465 16.91 -11.21 8.26
CA ALA A 465 17.15 -10.23 7.19
C ALA A 465 17.95 -10.80 6.00
N SER A 466 19.00 -11.58 6.26
CA SER A 466 19.83 -12.21 5.22
C SER A 466 19.02 -13.12 4.28
N ARG A 467 18.03 -13.83 4.84
CA ARG A 467 17.13 -14.68 4.05
C ARG A 467 16.26 -13.85 3.10
N TYR A 468 15.71 -12.73 3.58
CA TYR A 468 14.87 -11.87 2.74
C TYR A 468 15.67 -11.09 1.70
N ARG A 469 16.92 -10.72 1.99
CA ARG A 469 17.87 -10.18 0.99
C ARG A 469 18.06 -11.16 -0.16
N GLU A 470 18.32 -12.42 0.15
CA GLU A 470 18.48 -13.47 -0.85
C GLU A 470 17.21 -13.64 -1.72
N LEU A 471 16.02 -13.56 -1.12
CA LEU A 471 14.76 -13.60 -1.86
C LEU A 471 14.64 -12.46 -2.87
N ILE A 472 14.98 -11.22 -2.47
CA ILE A 472 14.98 -10.06 -3.37
C ILE A 472 15.98 -10.27 -4.51
N ILE A 473 17.23 -10.65 -4.20
CA ILE A 473 18.28 -10.92 -5.20
C ILE A 473 17.79 -11.98 -6.20
N ASN A 474 17.19 -13.06 -5.71
CA ASN A 474 16.66 -14.13 -6.53
C ASN A 474 15.53 -13.65 -7.46
N THR A 475 14.73 -12.66 -7.05
CA THR A 475 13.67 -12.08 -7.91
C THR A 475 14.21 -11.16 -9.02
N CYS A 476 15.42 -10.63 -8.87
CA CYS A 476 16.03 -9.69 -9.80
C CYS A 476 16.92 -10.41 -10.82
N ASP A 477 16.36 -10.73 -12.00
CA ASP A 477 17.11 -11.37 -13.08
C ASP A 477 17.88 -10.34 -13.92
N CYS A 478 19.21 -10.40 -13.84
CA CYS A 478 20.11 -9.49 -14.55
C CYS A 478 20.61 -10.05 -15.88
N THR A 479 20.19 -11.25 -16.30
CA THR A 479 20.69 -11.89 -17.53
C THR A 479 20.54 -10.99 -18.75
N VAL A 480 19.33 -10.44 -18.95
CA VAL A 480 19.02 -9.57 -20.08
C VAL A 480 19.79 -8.25 -19.99
N VAL A 481 20.03 -7.72 -18.78
CA VAL A 481 20.81 -6.51 -18.55
C VAL A 481 22.26 -6.70 -19.01
N TYR A 482 22.90 -7.80 -18.59
CA TYR A 482 24.24 -8.14 -19.04
C TYR A 482 24.33 -8.25 -20.56
N GLU A 483 23.36 -8.92 -21.19
CA GLU A 483 23.31 -9.09 -22.64
C GLU A 483 23.24 -7.73 -23.37
N MET A 484 22.39 -6.80 -22.90
CA MET A 484 22.28 -5.44 -23.46
C MET A 484 23.56 -4.62 -23.29
N ILE A 485 24.22 -4.71 -22.13
CA ILE A 485 25.52 -4.03 -21.88
C ILE A 485 26.62 -4.59 -22.80
N ILE A 486 26.70 -5.91 -22.94
CA ILE A 486 27.68 -6.59 -23.81
C ILE A 486 27.50 -6.16 -25.26
N GLU A 487 26.26 -6.07 -25.74
CA GLU A 487 25.96 -5.58 -27.08
C GLU A 487 26.33 -4.10 -27.25
N SER A 488 26.03 -3.26 -26.25
CA SER A 488 26.37 -1.84 -26.29
C SER A 488 27.89 -1.60 -26.36
N TYR A 489 28.69 -2.30 -25.55
CA TYR A 489 30.16 -2.23 -25.65
C TYR A 489 30.71 -2.78 -26.98
N LYS A 490 30.02 -3.78 -27.57
CA LYS A 490 30.38 -4.26 -28.91
C LYS A 490 30.15 -3.17 -29.97
N ASN A 491 29.03 -2.45 -29.90
CA ASN A 491 28.69 -1.37 -30.83
C ASN A 491 29.63 -0.17 -30.69
N MET A 492 30.09 0.10 -29.47
CA MET A 492 31.08 1.15 -29.16
C MET A 492 32.54 0.76 -29.44
N GLU A 493 32.79 -0.45 -29.95
CA GLU A 493 34.13 -0.98 -30.24
C GLU A 493 35.05 -1.05 -29.01
N GLU A 494 34.50 -1.41 -27.84
CA GLU A 494 35.25 -1.60 -26.58
C GLU A 494 35.40 -3.10 -26.20
N PRO A 495 36.30 -3.85 -26.86
CA PRO A 495 36.39 -5.32 -26.73
C PRO A 495 36.80 -5.80 -25.33
N GLU A 496 37.59 -5.01 -24.60
CA GLU A 496 38.01 -5.35 -23.23
C GLU A 496 36.82 -5.32 -22.26
N LYS A 497 36.01 -4.26 -22.32
CA LYS A 497 34.79 -4.12 -21.50
C LYS A 497 33.76 -5.17 -21.86
N LYS A 498 33.55 -5.42 -23.16
CA LYS A 498 32.70 -6.52 -23.62
C LYS A 498 33.10 -7.87 -22.98
N SER A 499 34.39 -8.21 -23.04
CA SER A 499 34.93 -9.47 -22.51
C SER A 499 34.74 -9.57 -20.98
N LEU A 500 34.96 -8.46 -20.27
CA LEU A 500 34.71 -8.37 -18.83
C LEU A 500 33.25 -8.69 -18.48
N TYR A 501 32.27 -8.08 -19.17
CA TYR A 501 30.85 -8.32 -18.87
C TYR A 501 30.39 -9.71 -19.30
N GLN A 502 30.98 -10.30 -20.35
CA GLN A 502 30.75 -11.71 -20.69
C GLN A 502 31.19 -12.67 -19.57
N GLN A 503 32.36 -12.41 -18.98
CA GLN A 503 32.83 -13.19 -17.82
C GLN A 503 31.92 -13.00 -16.61
N LYS A 504 31.50 -11.75 -16.31
CA LYS A 504 30.54 -11.47 -15.23
C LYS A 504 29.22 -12.21 -15.43
N LEU A 505 28.67 -12.24 -16.64
CA LEU A 505 27.45 -12.97 -16.97
C LEU A 505 27.60 -14.48 -16.74
N GLN A 506 28.74 -15.07 -17.14
CA GLN A 506 29.01 -16.48 -16.89
C GLN A 506 29.06 -16.79 -15.39
N ASN A 507 29.72 -15.94 -14.60
CA ASN A 507 29.79 -16.09 -13.14
C ASN A 507 28.40 -15.94 -12.50
N TYR A 508 27.61 -14.97 -12.95
CA TYR A 508 26.22 -14.77 -12.49
C TYR A 508 25.35 -16.00 -12.77
N LYS A 509 25.40 -16.54 -14.00
CA LYS A 509 24.64 -17.75 -14.37
C LYS A 509 25.03 -18.96 -13.52
N LYS A 510 26.32 -19.13 -13.20
CA LYS A 510 26.80 -20.19 -12.30
C LYS A 510 26.25 -20.02 -10.88
N ARG A 511 26.29 -18.80 -10.33
CA ARG A 511 25.77 -18.51 -8.97
C ARG A 511 24.28 -18.78 -8.84
N ARG A 512 23.48 -18.56 -9.89
CA ARG A 512 22.03 -18.84 -9.87
C ARG A 512 21.65 -20.31 -10.04
N GLN A 513 22.60 -21.15 -10.46
CA GLN A 513 22.40 -22.59 -10.64
C GLN A 513 22.89 -23.41 -9.44
N ALA A 514 23.83 -22.87 -8.67
CA ALA A 514 24.21 -23.35 -7.36
C ALA A 514 23.10 -23.03 -6.35
#